data_AF-E8JLY4-F1
#
_entry.id   AF-E8JLY4-F1
#
_cell.length_a   1.000
_cell.length_b   1.000
_cell.length_c   1.000
_cell.angle_alpha   90.00
_cell.angle_beta   90.00
_cell.angle_gamma   90.00
#
_symmetry.space_group_name_H-M   'P 1'
#
loop_
_entity.id
_entity.type
_entity.pdbx_description
1 polymer ?
#
loop_
_entity_poly.entity_id
_entity_poly.type
_entity_poly.pdbx_seq_one_letter_code
_entity_poly.pdbx_strand_id
1 'polypeptide(L)'
;MSIIMAVFGFIGTWTLAIQWQHTFKANGVQNVAGILVAGIQGVYGDMFKSCYYLATEFIGHYNWKKRRSDDGQLIVNKNFSLKDVLIAIFFWTIGIGSLSYWMGGKNYP
;
A
#
# COMPACT_ATOMS: atom_id res chain seq x y z
N MET A 1 12.03 17.62 1.52
CA MET A 1 11.49 16.27 1.80
C MET A 1 10.01 16.16 1.46
N SER A 2 9.14 16.98 2.06
CA SER A 2 7.68 16.89 1.90
C SER A 2 7.18 17.09 0.46
N ILE A 3 7.77 18.02 -0.28
CA ILE A 3 7.44 18.26 -1.71
C ILE A 3 7.81 17.06 -2.58
N ILE A 4 8.95 16.41 -2.31
CA ILE A 4 9.40 15.23 -3.05
C ILE A 4 8.40 14.09 -2.82
N MET A 5 8.00 13.84 -1.58
CA MET A 5 6.99 12.82 -1.27
C MET A 5 5.63 13.11 -1.91
N ALA A 6 5.21 14.38 -1.96
CA ALA A 6 3.97 14.78 -2.62
C ALA A 6 4.03 14.57 -4.15
N VAL A 7 5.15 14.93 -4.79
CA VAL A 7 5.36 14.75 -6.23
C VAL A 7 5.41 13.27 -6.60
N PHE A 8 6.18 12.46 -5.87
CA PHE A 8 6.22 11.02 -6.11
C PHE A 8 4.89 10.34 -5.81
N GLY A 9 4.14 10.81 -4.80
CA GLY A 9 2.82 10.27 -4.48
C GLY A 9 1.79 10.58 -5.56
N PHE A 10 1.84 11.79 -6.11
CA PHE A 10 1.01 12.19 -7.25
C PHE A 10 1.35 11.38 -8.50
N ILE A 11 2.64 11.31 -8.86
CA ILE A 11 3.11 10.51 -10.01
C ILE A 11 2.70 9.06 -9.83
N GLY A 12 2.87 8.50 -8.64
CA GLY A 12 2.46 7.14 -8.30
C GLY A 12 0.98 6.90 -8.57
N THR A 13 0.12 7.76 -8.04
CA THR A 13 -1.34 7.63 -8.18
C THR A 13 -1.78 7.78 -9.65
N TRP A 14 -1.22 8.76 -10.36
CA TRP A 14 -1.52 8.99 -11.78
C TRP A 14 -1.05 7.83 -12.66
N THR A 15 0.17 7.34 -12.41
CA THR A 15 0.76 6.23 -13.17
C THR A 15 0.03 4.90 -12.91
N LEU A 16 -0.54 4.74 -11.71
CA LEU A 16 -1.42 3.61 -11.39
C LEU A 16 -2.71 3.64 -12.23
N ALA A 17 -3.29 4.83 -12.43
CA ALA A 17 -4.51 5.02 -13.20
C ALA A 17 -4.34 4.66 -14.69
N ILE A 18 -3.16 4.95 -15.25
CA ILE A 18 -2.78 4.52 -16.62
C ILE A 18 -2.20 3.09 -16.66
N GLN A 19 -2.28 2.34 -15.56
CA GLN A 19 -1.80 0.96 -15.43
C GLN A 19 -0.32 0.76 -15.77
N TRP A 20 0.51 1.76 -15.50
CA TRP A 20 1.94 1.72 -15.78
C TRP A 20 2.69 0.99 -14.68
N GLN A 21 3.35 -0.12 -15.02
CA GLN A 21 4.02 -0.98 -14.02
C GLN A 21 5.19 -0.28 -13.29
N HIS A 22 5.73 0.82 -13.82
CA HIS A 22 6.80 1.55 -13.16
C HIS A 22 6.33 2.36 -11.93
N THR A 23 5.01 2.51 -11.73
CA THR A 23 4.43 3.07 -10.50
C THR A 23 4.98 2.43 -9.25
N PHE A 24 5.11 1.10 -9.24
CA PHE A 24 5.60 0.37 -8.07
C PHE A 24 7.04 0.75 -7.68
N LYS A 25 7.86 1.15 -8.67
CA LYS A 25 9.23 1.62 -8.40
C LYS A 25 9.22 3.03 -7.82
N ALA A 26 8.39 3.93 -8.37
CA ALA A 26 8.26 5.30 -7.87
C ALA A 26 7.71 5.32 -6.43
N ASN A 27 6.66 4.56 -6.16
CA ASN A 27 6.09 4.40 -4.83
C ASN A 27 7.06 3.69 -3.87
N GLY A 28 7.82 2.70 -4.35
CA GLY A 28 8.86 2.05 -3.57
C GLY A 28 9.91 3.03 -3.05
N VAL A 29 10.42 3.91 -3.92
CA VAL A 29 11.37 4.97 -3.52
C VAL A 29 10.75 5.92 -2.51
N GLN A 30 9.49 6.33 -2.71
CA GLN A 30 8.77 7.17 -1.76
C GLN A 30 8.61 6.50 -0.40
N ASN A 31 8.27 5.21 -0.36
CA ASN A 31 8.12 4.47 0.90
C ASN A 31 9.46 4.32 1.63
N VAL A 32 10.57 4.09 0.92
CA VAL A 32 11.92 4.08 1.53
C VAL A 32 12.26 5.45 2.12
N ALA A 33 11.98 6.53 1.40
CA ALA A 33 12.16 7.89 1.93
C ALA A 33 11.26 8.15 3.14
N GLY A 34 10.02 7.67 3.12
CA GLY A 34 9.06 7.76 4.22
C GLY A 34 9.54 7.05 5.49
N ILE A 35 10.11 5.85 5.36
CA ILE A 35 10.72 5.11 6.49
C ILE A 35 11.84 5.92 7.13
N LEU A 36 12.74 6.48 6.31
CA LEU A 36 13.87 7.28 6.80
C LEU A 36 13.41 8.55 7.50
N VAL A 37 12.48 9.31 6.91
CA VAL A 37 11.94 10.54 7.50
C VAL A 37 11.22 10.24 8.81
N ALA A 38 10.32 9.27 8.81
CA ALA A 38 9.52 8.92 9.98
C ALA A 38 10.38 8.34 11.11
N GLY A 39 11.43 7.58 10.76
CA GLY A 39 12.42 7.09 11.72
C GLY A 39 13.22 8.23 12.37
N ILE A 40 13.66 9.22 11.60
CA ILE A 40 14.34 10.42 12.13
C ILE A 40 13.41 11.26 13.02
N GLN A 41 12.13 11.36 12.64
CA GLN A 41 11.12 12.13 13.38
C GLN A 41 10.53 11.38 14.58
N GLY A 42 10.88 10.11 14.80
CA GLY A 42 10.32 9.29 15.88
C GLY A 42 8.84 8.93 15.71
N VAL A 43 8.28 9.09 14.50
CA VAL A 43 6.87 8.77 14.19
C VAL A 43 6.77 7.33 13.70
N TYR A 44 6.88 6.39 14.64
CA TYR A 44 6.96 4.96 14.31
C TYR A 44 5.72 4.42 13.58
N GLY A 45 4.53 4.99 13.82
CA GLY A 45 3.30 4.60 13.11
C GLY A 45 3.39 4.82 11.59
N ASP A 46 3.89 5.98 11.18
CA ASP A 46 4.10 6.30 9.76
C ASP A 46 5.26 5.49 9.16
N MET A 47 6.29 5.21 9.96
CA MET A 47 7.39 4.32 9.55
C MET A 47 6.87 2.91 9.25
N PHE A 48 6.06 2.33 10.15
CA PHE A 48 5.44 1.01 9.95
C PHE A 48 4.52 0.99 8.73
N LYS A 49 3.71 2.04 8.54
CA LYS A 49 2.86 2.21 7.37
C LYS A 49 3.69 2.21 6.08
N SER A 50 4.77 2.97 6.02
CA SER A 50 5.66 2.99 4.85
C SER A 50 6.37 1.64 4.61
N CYS A 51 6.78 0.92 5.66
CA CYS A 51 7.29 -0.45 5.55
C CYS A 51 6.25 -1.41 4.96
N TYR A 52 5.02 -1.35 5.46
CA TYR A 52 3.90 -2.15 4.94
C TYR A 52 3.68 -1.86 3.45
N TYR A 53 3.58 -0.58 3.08
CA TYR A 53 3.38 -0.22 1.68
C TYR A 53 4.55 -0.67 0.81
N LEU A 54 5.80 -0.50 1.25
CA LEU A 54 6.97 -0.97 0.51
C LEU A 54 6.87 -2.47 0.18
N ALA A 55 6.50 -3.30 1.15
CA ALA A 55 6.29 -4.73 0.91
C ALA A 55 5.16 -5.00 -0.10
N THR A 56 4.05 -4.27 0.00
CA THR A 56 2.94 -4.39 -0.96
C THR A 56 3.30 -3.91 -2.36
N GLU A 57 4.23 -2.95 -2.52
CA GLU A 57 4.71 -2.50 -3.83
C GLU A 57 5.47 -3.63 -4.56
N PHE A 58 6.28 -4.42 -3.85
CA PHE A 58 6.94 -5.60 -4.42
C PHE A 58 5.94 -6.67 -4.88
N ILE A 59 4.96 -6.98 -4.02
CA ILE A 59 3.90 -7.96 -4.32
C ILE A 59 3.06 -7.47 -5.50
N GLY A 60 2.70 -6.20 -5.51
CA GLY A 60 1.95 -5.53 -6.58
C GLY A 60 2.69 -5.60 -7.91
N HIS A 61 3.98 -5.26 -7.91
CA HIS A 61 4.83 -5.33 -9.10
C HIS A 61 4.89 -6.74 -9.69
N TYR A 62 5.09 -7.75 -8.84
CA TYR A 62 5.15 -9.16 -9.26
C TYR A 62 3.81 -9.65 -9.81
N ASN A 63 2.70 -9.34 -9.14
CA ASN A 63 1.37 -9.73 -9.58
C ASN A 63 0.94 -9.04 -10.87
N TRP A 64 1.27 -7.75 -11.04
CA TRP A 64 0.99 -7.02 -12.27
C TRP A 64 1.83 -7.52 -13.44
N LYS A 65 3.10 -7.89 -13.20
CA LYS A 65 3.94 -8.52 -14.22
C LYS A 65 3.31 -9.82 -14.75
N LYS A 66 2.74 -10.63 -13.85
CA LYS A 66 2.09 -11.91 -14.19
C LYS A 66 0.76 -11.77 -14.92
N ARG A 67 0.07 -10.64 -14.77
CA ARG A 67 -1.26 -10.39 -15.35
C ARG A 67 -1.20 -9.56 -16.62
N ARG A 68 -0.04 -9.47 -17.27
CA ARG A 68 0.07 -8.77 -18.56
C ARG A 68 -0.24 -9.72 -19.71
N SER A 69 -1.06 -9.26 -20.66
CA SER A 69 -1.26 -9.89 -21.96
C SER A 69 0.02 -9.86 -22.78
N ASP A 70 0.10 -10.66 -23.84
CA ASP A 70 1.22 -10.66 -24.80
C ASP A 70 1.39 -9.28 -25.47
N ASP A 71 0.30 -8.51 -25.55
CA ASP A 71 0.27 -7.13 -26.08
C ASP A 71 0.72 -6.07 -25.04
N GLY A 72 1.12 -6.50 -23.84
CA GLY A 72 1.60 -5.63 -22.76
C GLY A 72 0.49 -4.90 -22.00
N GLN A 73 -0.79 -5.22 -22.22
CA GLN A 73 -1.92 -4.69 -21.43
C GLN A 73 -2.14 -5.44 -20.12
N LEU A 74 -2.59 -4.75 -19.09
CA LEU A 74 -2.89 -5.36 -17.80
C LEU A 74 -4.29 -6.01 -17.82
N ILE A 75 -4.34 -7.32 -17.62
CA ILE A 75 -5.58 -8.09 -17.49
C ILE A 75 -6.11 -7.91 -16.06
N VAL A 76 -7.14 -7.07 -15.93
CA VAL A 76 -7.79 -6.77 -14.65
C VAL A 76 -9.18 -7.38 -14.65
N ASN A 77 -9.48 -8.18 -13.63
CA ASN A 77 -10.86 -8.60 -13.39
C ASN A 77 -11.64 -7.39 -12.84
N LYS A 78 -12.63 -6.91 -13.60
CA LYS A 78 -13.42 -5.72 -13.26
C LYS A 78 -14.60 -6.03 -12.32
N ASN A 79 -14.88 -7.30 -12.05
CA ASN A 79 -16.04 -7.70 -11.28
C ASN A 79 -15.63 -7.93 -9.82
N PHE A 80 -16.09 -7.04 -8.95
CA PHE A 80 -16.08 -7.25 -7.51
C PHE A 80 -17.47 -7.73 -7.07
N SER A 81 -17.54 -8.86 -6.36
CA SER A 81 -18.80 -9.28 -5.75
C SER A 81 -19.03 -8.50 -4.46
N LEU A 82 -20.31 -8.25 -4.12
CA LEU A 82 -20.70 -7.73 -2.81
C LEU A 82 -20.14 -8.60 -1.67
N LYS A 83 -20.05 -9.91 -1.90
CA LYS A 83 -19.46 -10.87 -0.96
C LYS A 83 -17.98 -10.54 -0.68
N ASP A 84 -17.20 -10.22 -1.70
CA ASP A 84 -15.77 -9.90 -1.56
C ASP A 84 -15.57 -8.61 -0.75
N VAL A 85 -16.42 -7.61 -1.00
CA VAL A 85 -16.41 -6.34 -0.26
C VAL A 85 -16.75 -6.56 1.22
N LEU A 86 -17.79 -7.34 1.52
CA LEU A 86 -18.19 -7.64 2.90
C LEU A 86 -17.12 -8.43 3.67
N ILE A 87 -16.47 -9.40 3.01
CA ILE A 87 -15.34 -10.13 3.60
C ILE A 87 -14.18 -9.20 3.89
N ALA A 88 -13.84 -8.29 2.96
CA ALA A 88 -12.78 -7.32 3.15
C ALA A 88 -13.09 -6.39 4.34
N ILE A 89 -14.29 -5.83 4.42
CA ILE A 89 -14.71 -4.97 5.55
C ILE A 89 -14.61 -5.75 6.86
N PHE A 90 -15.14 -6.98 6.92
CA PHE A 90 -15.06 -7.81 8.11
C PHE A 90 -13.61 -8.05 8.55
N PHE A 91 -12.75 -8.44 7.62
CA PHE A 91 -11.35 -8.74 7.91
C PHE A 91 -10.56 -7.50 8.35
N TRP A 92 -10.76 -6.36 7.67
CA TRP A 92 -10.03 -5.13 7.98
C TRP A 92 -10.58 -4.43 9.23
N THR A 93 -11.89 -4.46 9.49
CA THR A 93 -12.48 -3.84 10.68
C THR A 93 -12.30 -4.71 11.92
N ILE A 94 -12.68 -5.98 11.86
CA ILE A 94 -12.63 -6.87 13.02
C ILE A 94 -11.22 -7.43 13.20
N GLY A 95 -10.52 -7.78 12.12
CA GLY A 95 -9.14 -8.31 12.22
C GLY A 95 -8.17 -7.27 12.79
N ILE A 96 -8.18 -6.03 12.28
CA ILE A 96 -7.34 -4.97 12.85
C ILE A 96 -7.83 -4.58 14.25
N GLY A 97 -9.13 -4.45 14.47
CA GLY A 97 -9.68 -4.14 15.79
C GLY A 97 -9.24 -5.14 16.86
N SER A 98 -9.27 -6.43 16.52
CA SER A 98 -8.83 -7.53 17.40
C SER A 98 -7.32 -7.49 17.65
N LEU A 99 -6.53 -7.25 16.60
CA LEU A 99 -5.07 -7.19 16.70
C LEU A 99 -4.62 -5.97 17.53
N SER A 100 -5.30 -4.84 17.37
CA SER A 100 -5.11 -3.63 18.18
C SER A 100 -5.44 -3.87 19.66
N TYR A 101 -6.57 -4.54 19.93
CA TYR A 101 -6.95 -4.92 21.30
C TYR A 101 -5.89 -5.83 21.95
N TRP A 102 -5.37 -6.81 21.20
CA TRP A 102 -4.35 -7.74 21.68
C TRP A 102 -2.98 -7.08 21.92
N MET A 103 -2.56 -6.16 21.04
CA MET A 103 -1.24 -5.51 21.12
C MET A 103 -1.15 -4.38 22.15
N GLY A 104 -2.25 -3.95 22.78
CA GLY A 104 -2.17 -2.86 23.76
C GLY A 104 -3.48 -2.27 24.24
N GLY A 105 -4.62 -2.64 23.67
CA GLY A 105 -5.93 -2.15 24.13
C GLY A 105 -6.29 -2.53 25.57
N LYS A 106 -5.54 -3.44 26.21
CA LYS A 106 -5.69 -3.83 27.62
C LYS A 106 -5.04 -2.88 28.64
N ASN A 107 -4.18 -1.96 28.21
CA ASN A 107 -3.36 -1.13 29.11
C ASN A 107 -3.76 0.36 29.14
N TYR A 108 -4.92 0.72 28.61
CA TYR A 108 -5.52 2.04 28.88
C TYR A 108 -6.51 1.89 30.05
N PRO A 109 -6.39 2.71 31.12
CA PRO A 109 -7.42 2.80 32.16
C PRO A 109 -8.76 3.28 31.61
#